data_AF-W4QXS0-F1
#
_entry.id   AF-W4QXS0-F1
#
_cell.length_a   1.000
_cell.length_b   1.000
_cell.length_c   1.000
_cell.angle_alpha   90.00
_cell.angle_beta   90.00
_cell.angle_gamma   90.00
#
_symmetry.space_group_name_H-M   'P 1'
#
loop_
_entity.id
_entity.type
_entity.pdbx_description
1 polymer ?
#
loop_
_entity_poly.entity_id
_entity_poly.type
_entity_poly.pdbx_seq_one_letter_code
_entity_poly.pdbx_strand_id
1 'polypeptide(L)' 'MIGIETGWIFSCTGRQPWTIYGYQLTNEAATNSGNLGMLFVLFISLYVVLLVITALVMHFYFYRNPVSKDLHTIS' A
#
# COMPACT_ATOMS: atom_id res chain seq x y z
N MET A 1 7.12 8.61 -3.14
CA MET A 1 5.75 8.03 -3.12
C MET A 1 5.01 8.31 -4.42
N ILE A 2 4.62 9.55 -4.73
CA ILE A 2 3.73 9.84 -5.88
C ILE A 2 4.23 9.25 -7.22
N GLY A 3 5.48 9.51 -7.62
CA GLY A 3 6.01 8.99 -8.90
C GLY A 3 6.07 7.46 -9.00
N ILE A 4 6.24 6.78 -7.86
CA ILE A 4 6.28 5.31 -7.79
C ILE A 4 4.86 4.77 -7.98
N GLU A 5 3.89 5.28 -7.22
CA GLU A 5 2.49 4.87 -7.32
C GLU A 5 1.92 5.13 -8.72
N THR A 6 2.20 6.30 -9.30
CA THR A 6 1.72 6.63 -10.65
C THR A 6 2.36 5.76 -11.72
N GLY A 7 3.65 5.42 -11.59
CA GLY A 7 4.33 4.52 -12.52
C GLY A 7 3.77 3.09 -12.48
N TRP A 8 3.44 2.61 -11.28
CA TRP A 8 2.75 1.34 -11.10
C TRP A 8 1.33 1.34 -11.68
N ILE A 9 0.53 2.37 -11.39
CA ILE A 9 -0.82 2.50 -11.93
C ILE A 9 -0.81 2.51 -13.47
N PHE A 10 0.11 3.27 -14.08
CA PHE A 10 0.27 3.30 -15.53
C PHE A 10 0.59 1.92 -16.10
N SER A 11 1.56 1.23 -15.51
CA SER A 11 1.99 -0.10 -15.96
C SER A 11 0.89 -1.16 -15.80
N CYS A 12 0.14 -1.12 -14.69
CA CYS A 12 -0.95 -2.06 -14.39
C CYS A 12 -2.18 -1.81 -15.26
N THR A 13 -2.53 -0.55 -15.51
CA THR A 13 -3.68 -0.18 -16.35
C THR A 13 -3.40 -0.45 -17.82
N GLY A 14 -2.16 -0.21 -18.29
CA GLY A 14 -1.74 -0.51 -19.66
C GLY A 14 -1.76 -1.99 -20.03
N ARG A 15 -1.82 -2.89 -19.04
CA ARG A 15 -1.97 -4.34 -19.24
C ARG A 15 -3.42 -4.79 -19.47
N GLN A 16 -4.40 -3.96 -19.09
CA GLN A 16 -5.82 -4.25 -19.38
C GLN A 16 -6.03 -4.20 -20.91
N PRO A 17 -6.79 -5.13 -21.52
CA PRO A 17 -7.84 -5.98 -20.96
C PRO A 17 -7.43 -7.43 -20.61
N TRP A 18 -6.13 -7.75 -20.65
CA TRP A 18 -5.64 -9.12 -20.48
C TRP A 18 -4.92 -9.30 -19.13
N THR A 19 -5.26 -10.36 -18.39
CA THR A 19 -4.43 -10.77 -17.24
C THR A 19 -3.24 -11.58 -17.74
N ILE A 20 -3.49 -12.52 -18.66
CA ILE A 20 -2.47 -13.26 -19.42
C ILE A 20 -2.79 -13.05 -20.90
N TYR A 21 -1.86 -12.43 -21.62
CA TYR A 21 -2.06 -12.06 -23.02
C TYR A 21 -2.42 -13.29 -23.88
N GLY A 22 -3.57 -13.24 -24.54
CA GLY A 22 -4.04 -14.30 -25.44
C GLY A 22 -4.64 -15.53 -24.76
N TYR A 23 -4.70 -15.58 -23.42
CA TYR A 23 -5.22 -16.75 -22.69
C TYR A 23 -6.36 -16.41 -21.73
N GLN A 24 -6.28 -15.29 -20.98
CA GLN A 24 -7.27 -14.98 -19.95
C GLN A 24 -7.53 -13.48 -19.84
N LEU A 25 -8.80 -13.10 -20.02
CA LEU A 25 -9.27 -11.73 -19.81
C LEU A 25 -9.37 -11.40 -18.32
N THR A 26 -9.23 -10.13 -17.97
CA THR A 26 -9.40 -9.69 -16.57
C THR A 26 -10.79 -9.94 -16.02
N ASN A 27 -11.82 -9.91 -16.88
CA ASN A 27 -13.20 -10.19 -16.51
C ASN A 27 -13.40 -11.66 -16.10
N GLU A 28 -12.82 -12.59 -16.85
CA GLU A 28 -12.94 -14.04 -16.57
C GLU A 28 -12.10 -14.47 -15.37
N ALA A 29 -11.09 -13.69 -15.01
CA ALA A 29 -10.26 -13.91 -13.83
C ALA A 29 -10.95 -13.56 -12.50
N ALA A 30 -12.02 -12.76 -12.53
CA ALA A 30 -12.67 -12.26 -11.33
C ALA A 30 -13.59 -13.33 -10.72
N THR A 31 -13.35 -13.69 -9.46
CA THR A 31 -14.21 -14.64 -8.73
C THR A 31 -15.59 -14.03 -8.46
N ASN A 32 -16.67 -14.71 -8.84
CA ASN A 32 -18.05 -14.29 -8.59
C ASN A 32 -18.52 -14.55 -7.14
N SER A 33 -17.70 -14.22 -6.14
CA SER A 33 -18.06 -14.40 -4.73
C SER A 33 -18.82 -13.19 -4.19
N GLY A 34 -20.02 -13.41 -3.63
CA GLY A 34 -20.91 -12.35 -3.15
C GLY A 34 -20.40 -11.52 -1.97
N ASN A 35 -19.33 -11.96 -1.27
CA ASN A 35 -18.82 -11.30 -0.06
C ASN A 35 -17.58 -10.40 -0.30
N LEU A 36 -17.21 -10.15 -1.56
CA LEU A 36 -16.03 -9.33 -1.89
C LEU A 36 -16.11 -7.91 -1.32
N GLY A 37 -17.30 -7.30 -1.30
CA GLY A 37 -17.48 -5.96 -0.75
C GLY A 37 -17.16 -5.86 0.75
N MET A 38 -17.59 -6.86 1.53
CA MET A 38 -17.31 -6.89 2.97
C MET A 38 -15.82 -7.08 3.25
N LEU A 39 -15.17 -8.02 2.55
CA LEU A 39 -13.73 -8.25 2.68
C LEU A 39 -12.91 -7.01 2.25
N PHE A 40 -13.33 -6.33 1.19
CA PHE A 40 -12.68 -5.10 0.73
C PHE A 40 -12.69 -4.01 1.80
N VAL A 41 -13.85 -3.75 2.42
CA VAL A 41 -13.97 -2.76 3.50
C VAL A 41 -13.14 -3.17 4.72
N LEU A 42 -13.15 -4.46 5.09
CA LEU A 42 -12.33 -5.00 6.17
C LEU A 42 -10.84 -4.68 5.93
N PHE A 43 -10.29 -5.04 4.77
CA PHE A 43 -8.88 -4.80 4.46
C PHE A 43 -8.52 -3.32 4.39
N ILE A 44 -9.39 -2.48 3.83
CA ILE A 44 -9.18 -1.02 3.83
C ILE A 44 -9.11 -0.49 5.26
N SER A 45 -10.07 -0.86 6.10
CA SER A 45 -10.11 -0.40 7.49
C SER A 45 -8.84 -0.79 8.24
N LEU A 46 -8.35 -2.02 8.02
CA LEU A 46 -7.11 -2.52 8.61
C LEU A 46 -5.91 -1.70 8.15
N TYR A 47 -5.78 -1.42 6.86
CA TYR A 47 -4.65 -0.63 6.34
C TYR A 47 -4.67 0.82 6.83
N VAL A 48 -5.85 1.43 6.96
CA VAL A 48 -5.98 2.79 7.53
C VAL A 48 -5.53 2.80 8.98
N VAL A 49 -5.98 1.82 9.79
CA VAL A 49 -5.57 1.71 11.19
C VAL A 49 -4.05 1.52 11.29
N LEU A 50 -3.47 0.66 10.45
CA LEU A 50 -2.03 0.43 10.44
C LEU A 50 -1.25 1.70 10.08
N LEU A 51 -1.71 2.45 9.08
CA LEU A 51 -1.12 3.72 8.68
C LEU A 51 -1.13 4.75 9.83
N VAL A 52 -2.26 4.87 10.54
CA VAL A 52 -2.38 5.79 11.69
C VAL A 52 -1.43 5.38 12.81
N ILE A 53 -1.41 4.10 13.19
CA ILE A 53 -0.55 3.60 14.26
C ILE A 53 0.92 3.83 13.90
N THR A 54 1.35 3.45 12.71
CA THR A 54 2.75 3.62 12.29
C THR A 54 3.14 5.11 12.23
N ALA A 55 2.27 5.98 11.73
CA ALA A 55 2.52 7.42 11.70
C ALA A 55 2.66 8.01 13.12
N LEU A 56 1.78 7.61 14.05
CA LEU A 56 1.85 8.04 15.45
C LEU A 56 3.11 7.54 16.15
N VAL A 57 3.46 6.26 15.97
CA VAL A 57 4.66 5.66 16.55
C VAL A 57 5.90 6.36 16.02
N MET A 58 5.99 6.58 14.70
CA MET A 58 7.10 7.28 14.07
C MET A 58 7.21 8.71 14.63
N HIS A 59 6.11 9.45 14.68
CA HIS A 59 6.09 10.81 15.21
C HIS A 59 6.53 10.87 16.69
N PHE A 60 5.98 10.00 17.54
CA PHE A 60 6.33 9.94 18.95
C PHE A 60 7.79 9.53 19.18
N TYR A 61 8.28 8.55 18.42
CA TYR A 61 9.65 8.06 18.52
C TYR A 61 10.67 9.15 18.17
N PHE A 62 10.46 9.85 17.04
CA PHE A 62 11.34 10.95 16.63
C PHE A 62 11.25 12.17 17.56
N TYR A 63 10.09 12.41 18.17
CA TYR A 63 9.95 13.46 19.19
C TYR A 63 10.72 13.15 20.47
N ARG A 64 10.73 11.88 20.91
CA ARG A 64 11.39 11.44 22.15
C ARG A 64 12.91 11.31 22.01
N ASN A 65 13.40 10.92 20.83
CA ASN A 65 14.81 10.61 20.57
C ASN A 65 15.36 11.51 19.45
N PRO A 66 15.81 12.74 19.76
CA PRO A 66 16.43 13.60 18.76
C PRO A 66 17.77 13.00 18.30
N VAL A 67 17.93 12.89 16.97
CA VAL A 67 19.09 12.31 16.26
C VAL A 67 20.43 12.97 16.64
N SER A 68 20.39 14.17 17.22
CA SER A 68 21.57 14.88 17.73
C SER A 68 22.35 14.05 18.78
N LYS A 69 21.67 13.21 19.57
CA LYS A 69 22.33 12.40 20.61
C LYS A 69 23.27 11.32 20.04
N ASP A 70 22.92 10.75 18.89
CA ASP A 70 23.73 9.71 18.24
C ASP A 70 24.89 10.30 17.43
N LEU A 71 24.71 11.48 16.82
CA LEU A 71 25.76 12.14 16.03
C LEU A 71 26.98 12.57 16.87
N HIS A 72 26.80 12.97 18.13
CA HIS A 72 27.89 13.34 19.04
C HIS A 72 28.69 12.16 19.59
N THR A 73 28.19 10.93 19.43
CA THR A 73 28.87 9.73 19.94
C THR A 73 29.89 9.15 18.94
N ILE A 74 29.82 9.57 17.67
CA ILE A 74 30.64 9.03 16.57
C ILE A 74 31.73 10.04 16.13
N SER A 75 31.68 11.30 16.59
CA SER A 75 32.76 12.30 16.40
C SER A 75 33.72 12.30 17.58
#